data_AF-A0A6N8G782-F1
#
_entry.id   AF-A0A6N8G782-F1
#
_cell.length_a   1.000
_cell.length_b   1.000
_cell.length_c   1.000
_cell.angle_alpha   90.00
_cell.angle_beta   90.00
_cell.angle_gamma   90.00
#
_symmetry.space_group_name_H-M   'P 1'
#
loop_
_entity.id
_entity.type
_entity.pdbx_description
1 polymer ?
#
loop_
_entity_poly.entity_id
_entity_poly.type
_entity_poly.pdbx_seq_one_letter_code
_entity_poly.pdbx_strand_id
1 'polypeptide(L)' 'MSDQIPALELPQISVPCTYCGADPGAPCTLHGGRRVRPYDTHQDRTAAYNATRTTARTTTEEAQ' A
#
# COMPACT_ATOMS: atom_id res chain seq x y z
N MET A 1 -21.63 12.33 -7.55
CA MET A 1 -21.13 10.95 -7.61
C MET A 1 -19.85 10.95 -6.79
N SER A 2 -19.79 10.18 -5.70
CA SER A 2 -18.71 10.26 -4.72
C SER A 2 -17.36 9.96 -5.37
N ASP A 3 -16.37 10.85 -5.16
CA ASP A 3 -14.94 10.65 -5.43
C ASP A 3 -14.36 9.57 -4.50
N GLN A 4 -14.98 8.39 -4.47
CA GLN A 4 -14.51 7.29 -3.65
C GLN A 4 -13.30 6.67 -4.35
N ILE A 5 -12.23 6.53 -3.58
CA ILE A 5 -10.99 5.88 -4.00
C ILE A 5 -10.91 4.58 -3.18
N PRO A 6 -11.52 3.46 -3.64
CA PRO A 6 -11.47 2.18 -2.94
C PRO A 6 -10.06 1.71 -2.59
N ALA A 7 -9.04 2.13 -3.35
CA ALA A 7 -7.65 1.84 -3.06
C ALA A 7 -7.20 2.36 -1.68
N LEU A 8 -7.87 3.37 -1.12
CA LEU A 8 -7.61 3.88 0.23
C LEU A 8 -8.08 2.93 1.34
N GLU A 9 -8.98 2.01 1.05
CA GLU A 9 -9.48 1.02 2.01
C GLU A 9 -8.65 -0.26 1.99
N LEU A 10 -7.71 -0.39 1.02
CA LEU A 10 -6.84 -1.55 0.90
C LEU A 10 -5.76 -1.52 1.99
N PRO A 11 -5.48 -2.66 2.65
CA PRO A 11 -4.55 -2.68 3.77
C PRO A 11 -3.12 -2.28 3.40
N GLN A 12 -2.68 -2.59 2.18
CA GLN A 12 -1.37 -2.19 1.68
C GLN A 12 -1.20 -0.67 1.46
N ILE A 13 -2.26 0.14 1.61
CA ILE A 13 -2.15 1.61 1.64
C ILE A 13 -1.31 2.09 2.82
N SER A 14 -1.20 1.29 3.88
CA SER A 14 -0.47 1.62 5.11
C SER A 14 1.05 1.71 4.96
N VAL A 15 1.61 1.31 3.82
CA VAL A 15 3.06 1.34 3.55
C VAL A 15 3.38 2.21 2.33
N PRO A 16 4.57 2.83 2.28
CA PRO A 16 4.97 3.63 1.12
C PRO A 16 5.11 2.74 -0.13
N CYS A 17 4.80 3.30 -1.30
CA CYS A 17 5.03 2.61 -2.57
C CYS A 17 6.41 2.99 -3.13
N THR A 18 7.33 2.02 -3.20
CA THR A 18 8.68 2.23 -3.74
C THR A 18 8.71 2.47 -5.25
N TYR A 19 7.69 2.05 -5.98
CA TYR A 19 7.61 2.23 -7.44
C TYR A 19 7.20 3.64 -7.86
N CYS A 20 6.13 4.18 -7.26
CA CYS A 20 5.62 5.52 -7.63
C CYS A 20 5.90 6.60 -6.57
N GLY A 21 6.55 6.25 -5.45
CA GLY A 21 6.87 7.17 -4.36
C GLY A 21 5.67 7.64 -3.55
N ALA A 22 4.49 7.01 -3.70
CA ALA A 22 3.30 7.41 -2.96
C ALA A 22 3.44 7.11 -1.46
N ASP A 23 3.13 8.11 -0.64
CA ASP A 23 3.17 8.03 0.82
C ASP A 23 2.15 7.03 1.39
N PRO A 24 2.36 6.53 2.63
CA PRO A 24 1.35 5.79 3.37
C PRO A 24 0.03 6.58 3.46
N GLY A 25 -1.10 5.90 3.24
CA GLY A 25 -2.42 6.54 3.23
C GLY A 25 -2.74 7.31 1.94
N ALA A 26 -1.79 7.46 1.02
CA ALA A 26 -2.03 8.11 -0.27
C ALA A 26 -2.20 7.08 -1.40
N PRO A 27 -3.14 7.29 -2.34
CA PRO A 27 -3.36 6.36 -3.45
C PRO A 27 -2.15 6.33 -4.38
N CYS A 28 -1.92 5.18 -5.02
CA CYS A 28 -0.92 5.10 -6.07
C CYS A 28 -1.31 5.99 -7.26
N THR A 29 -0.31 6.45 -8.01
CA THR A 29 -0.53 7.30 -9.18
C THR A 29 0.07 6.68 -10.44
N LEU A 30 -0.60 6.88 -11.59
CA LEU A 30 -0.16 6.52 -12.93
C LEU A 30 0.52 7.71 -13.60
N HIS A 31 1.29 7.42 -14.66
CA HIS A 31 1.96 8.41 -15.50
C HIS A 31 2.85 9.41 -14.71
N GLY A 32 3.51 8.91 -13.66
CA GLY A 32 4.41 9.68 -12.80
C GLY A 32 3.68 10.74 -11.96
N GLY A 33 2.57 10.39 -11.31
CA GLY A 33 1.83 11.32 -10.45
C GLY A 33 0.62 12.00 -11.08
N ARG A 34 0.44 11.91 -12.40
CA ARG A 34 -0.58 12.69 -13.12
C ARG A 34 -2.01 12.20 -12.92
N ARG A 35 -2.22 10.93 -12.57
CA ARG A 35 -3.55 10.35 -12.35
C ARG A 35 -3.55 9.41 -11.17
N VAL A 36 -4.56 9.45 -10.33
CA VAL A 36 -4.73 8.48 -9.23
C VAL A 36 -5.14 7.11 -9.79
N ARG A 37 -4.76 6.04 -9.10
CA ARG A 37 -5.29 4.69 -9.27
C ARG A 37 -6.41 4.50 -8.25
N PRO A 38 -7.69 4.58 -8.66
CA PRO A 38 -8.79 4.59 -7.70
C PRO A 38 -9.05 3.24 -7.05
N TYR A 39 -8.80 2.13 -7.75
CA TYR A 39 -9.22 0.79 -7.30
C TYR A 39 -8.09 -0.09 -6.77
N ASP A 40 -6.85 0.14 -7.20
CA ASP A 40 -5.73 -0.76 -6.93
C ASP A 40 -4.45 -0.01 -6.55
N THR A 41 -3.55 -0.70 -5.85
CA THR A 41 -2.17 -0.28 -5.61
C THR A 41 -1.18 -0.92 -6.59
N HIS A 42 0.04 -0.39 -6.70
CA HIS A 42 1.11 -1.09 -7.43
C HIS A 42 1.50 -2.39 -6.72
N GLN A 43 1.93 -3.39 -7.51
CA GLN A 43 2.37 -4.69 -6.97
C GLN A 43 3.54 -4.53 -6.01
N ASP A 44 4.45 -3.58 -6.24
CA ASP A 44 5.56 -3.26 -5.34
C ASP A 44 5.10 -2.83 -3.95
N ARG A 45 4.00 -2.05 -3.86
CA ARG A 45 3.40 -1.66 -2.58
C ARG A 45 2.81 -2.89 -1.87
N THR A 46 2.13 -3.77 -2.61
CA THR A 46 1.59 -5.02 -2.07
C THR A 46 2.72 -5.93 -1.56
N ALA A 47 3.83 -6.04 -2.30
CA ALA A 47 5.00 -6.81 -1.88
C ALA A 47 5.64 -6.23 -0.61
N ALA A 48 5.81 -4.90 -0.53
CA ALA A 48 6.32 -4.23 0.66
C ALA A 48 5.42 -4.48 1.89
N TYR A 49 4.10 -4.41 1.72
CA TYR A 49 3.13 -4.71 2.78
C TYR A 49 3.21 -6.17 3.25
N ASN A 50 3.37 -7.11 2.32
CA ASN A 50 3.53 -8.51 2.69
C ASN A 50 4.84 -8.75 3.45
N ALA A 51 5.93 -8.10 3.04
CA ALA A 51 7.21 -8.19 3.73
C ALA A 51 7.12 -7.68 5.18
N THR A 52 6.48 -6.53 5.43
CA THR A 52 6.30 -6.01 6.79
C THR A 52 5.45 -6.94 7.66
N ARG A 53 4.41 -7.56 7.10
CA ARG A 53 3.60 -8.56 7.81
C ARG A 53 4.35 -9.83 8.14
N THR A 54 5.19 -10.32 7.23
CA THR A 54 6.02 -11.50 7.51
C THR A 54 6.97 -11.22 8.66
N THR A 55 7.62 -10.05 8.69
CA THR A 55 8.49 -9.65 9.80
C THR A 55 7.73 -9.54 11.13
N ALA A 56 6.57 -8.89 11.14
CA ALA A 56 5.76 -8.74 12.36
C ALA A 56 5.25 -10.08 12.93
N ARG A 57 4.99 -11.06 12.06
CA ARG A 57 4.56 -12.40 12.48
C ARG A 57 5.67 -13.13 13.25
N THR A 58 6.92 -13.06 12.78
CA THR A 58 8.06 -13.73 13.41
C THR A 58 8.36 -13.18 14.81
N THR A 59 8.18 -11.87 15.02
CA THR A 59 8.37 -11.26 16.36
C THR A 59 7.29 -11.59 17.38
N THR A 60 6.15 -12.17 16.97
CA THR A 60 5.07 -12.54 17.90
C THR A 60 5.18 -13.99 18.39
N GLU A 61 5.96 -14.85 17.72
CA GLU A 61 6.16 -16.26 18.13
C GLU A 61 7.27 -16.47 19.17
N GLU A 62 8.15 -15.50 19.45
CA GLU A 62 9.24 -15.62 20.44
C GLU A 62 8.88 -15.11 21.86
N ALA A 63 7.59 -14.97 22.17
CA ALA A 63 7.12 -14.47 23.46
C ALA A 63 6.12 -15.41 24.18
N GLN A 64 6.27 -16.74 24.02
CA GLN A 64 5.52 -17.74 24.79
C GLN A 64 6.46 -18.70 25.53
#